data_AF-D3YWZ5-F1
#
_entry.id   AF-D3YWZ5-F1
#
_cell.length_a   1.000
_cell.length_b   1.000
_cell.length_c   1.000
_cell.angle_alpha   90.00
_cell.angle_beta   90.00
_cell.angle_gamma   90.00
#
_symmetry.space_group_name_H-M   'P 1'
#
loop_
_entity.id
_entity.type
_entity.pdbx_description
1 polymer ?
#
loop_
_entity_poly.entity_id
_entity_poly.type
_entity_poly.pdbx_seq_one_letter_code
_entity_poly.pdbx_strand_id
1 'polypeptide(L)'
;MRPRRSGQSGGMENRASGTTSNGETKPVCPAMEKVEEDGTLEREHWNNKMEFVLSVAGEIIGLGNVWRFPYLCYKNGGGAFFIPYLIFLFTCGIPVFFLETALGQYTNQGGITAWRRICPIFEGIGYASQMIVSLLNVYYIVVLAWALFYLFSSFTTDLPWGSCSHEWNTENCVEFQKANDSMNVTSENATS
;
A
#
# COMPACT_ATOMS: atom_id res chain seq x y z
N MET A 1 -31.29 -33.31 39.91
CA MET A 1 -31.61 -33.49 41.34
C MET A 1 -30.90 -34.75 41.85
N ARG A 2 -30.08 -34.63 42.92
CA ARG A 2 -29.25 -35.65 43.63
C ARG A 2 -27.91 -36.10 42.95
N PRO A 3 -26.83 -36.45 43.71
CA PRO A 3 -26.00 -35.54 44.53
C PRO A 3 -24.46 -35.83 44.51
N ARG A 4 -23.69 -34.96 45.23
CA ARG A 4 -22.25 -34.95 45.60
C ARG A 4 -21.66 -36.21 46.29
N ARG A 5 -20.33 -36.41 46.13
CA ARG A 5 -19.28 -36.79 47.14
C ARG A 5 -17.91 -36.25 46.64
N SER A 6 -17.24 -35.25 47.23
CA SER A 6 -16.21 -35.31 48.30
C SER A 6 -15.30 -36.54 48.21
N GLY A 7 -13.98 -36.53 48.04
CA GLY A 7 -12.92 -35.56 48.33
C GLY A 7 -11.84 -36.31 49.15
N GLN A 8 -10.58 -36.40 48.69
CA GLN A 8 -9.44 -36.75 49.57
C GLN A 8 -8.09 -36.36 48.95
N SER A 9 -7.22 -35.84 49.83
CA SER A 9 -5.90 -35.26 49.63
C SER A 9 -4.81 -36.25 50.07
N GLY A 10 -3.60 -36.17 49.51
CA GLY A 10 -2.38 -36.65 50.16
C GLY A 10 -1.21 -37.02 49.23
N GLY A 11 -0.03 -36.46 49.52
CA GLY A 11 1.23 -37.23 49.47
C GLY A 11 2.36 -36.76 48.53
N MET A 12 3.45 -36.32 49.15
CA MET A 12 4.74 -35.81 48.65
C MET A 12 5.66 -36.78 47.84
N GLU A 13 6.53 -36.13 47.05
CA GLU A 13 7.99 -36.35 46.87
C GLU A 13 8.61 -37.32 45.84
N ASN A 14 9.54 -36.70 45.08
CA ASN A 14 10.88 -37.15 44.65
C ASN A 14 11.03 -38.34 43.69
N ARG A 15 11.58 -38.06 42.49
CA ARG A 15 12.90 -38.58 42.09
C ARG A 15 13.42 -37.92 40.82
N ALA A 16 14.53 -37.17 40.95
CA ALA A 16 15.42 -36.85 39.85
C ALA A 16 16.06 -38.14 39.30
N SER A 17 16.13 -38.29 37.99
CA SER A 17 17.03 -39.23 37.32
C SER A 17 17.77 -38.47 36.23
N GLY A 18 19.03 -38.16 36.51
CA GLY A 18 19.98 -37.74 35.49
C GLY A 18 20.44 -38.95 34.69
N THR A 19 20.57 -38.79 33.38
CA THR A 19 21.52 -39.55 32.57
C THR A 19 22.12 -38.58 31.55
N THR A 20 23.42 -38.73 31.42
CA THR A 20 24.42 -37.88 30.77
C THR A 20 24.40 -37.91 29.24
N SER A 21 24.78 -36.77 28.66
CA SER A 21 25.60 -36.60 27.44
C SER A 21 25.14 -37.25 26.13
N ASN A 22 24.78 -36.42 25.14
CA ASN A 22 25.68 -36.19 24.00
C ASN A 22 25.30 -34.90 23.28
N GLY A 23 26.33 -34.09 23.00
CA GLY A 23 26.23 -32.80 22.36
C GLY A 23 25.89 -32.92 20.89
N GLU A 24 24.89 -32.15 20.47
CA GLU A 24 24.71 -31.76 19.08
C GLU A 24 24.25 -30.29 19.11
N THR A 25 25.18 -29.38 18.83
CA THR A 25 24.90 -27.95 18.73
C THR A 25 24.08 -27.71 17.47
N LYS A 26 22.75 -27.86 17.57
CA LYS A 26 21.81 -27.45 16.53
C LYS A 26 21.67 -25.92 16.56
N PRO A 27 21.64 -25.25 15.39
CA PRO A 27 21.55 -23.80 15.34
C PRO A 27 20.24 -23.34 15.99
N VAL A 28 20.33 -22.40 16.93
CA VAL A 28 19.21 -21.66 17.47
C VAL A 28 18.68 -20.76 16.35
N CYS A 29 17.72 -21.26 15.59
CA CYS A 29 16.80 -20.39 14.87
C CYS A 29 15.86 -19.78 15.92
N PRO A 30 15.63 -18.45 15.96
CA PRO A 30 14.61 -17.90 16.84
C PRO A 30 13.29 -18.61 16.52
N ALA A 31 12.73 -19.26 17.54
CA ALA A 31 11.45 -19.92 17.45
C ALA A 31 10.42 -18.89 16.99
N MET A 32 9.97 -19.01 15.74
CA MET A 32 8.74 -18.38 15.32
C MET A 32 7.66 -18.98 16.21
N GLU A 33 7.14 -18.16 17.12
CA GLU A 33 6.03 -18.49 18.00
C GLU A 33 4.97 -19.21 17.17
N LYS A 34 4.79 -20.51 17.45
CA LYS A 34 3.66 -21.25 16.92
C LYS A 34 2.44 -20.64 17.57
N VAL A 35 1.76 -19.77 16.83
CA VAL A 35 0.37 -19.42 17.12
C VAL A 35 -0.38 -20.74 17.21
N GLU A 36 -0.86 -21.04 18.41
CA GLU A 36 -1.75 -22.17 18.65
C GLU A 36 -2.99 -21.98 17.78
N GLU A 37 -3.09 -22.75 16.70
CA GLU A 37 -4.25 -22.79 15.82
C GLU A 37 -5.36 -23.57 16.53
N ASP A 38 -6.08 -22.88 17.42
CA ASP A 38 -7.32 -23.36 18.02
C ASP A 38 -8.53 -22.86 17.21
N GLY A 39 -9.33 -23.82 16.72
CA GLY A 39 -10.73 -23.65 16.33
C GLY A 39 -11.04 -22.65 15.22
N THR A 40 -11.14 -23.11 13.97
CA THR A 40 -11.73 -22.39 12.82
C THR A 40 -11.30 -20.92 12.72
N LEU A 41 -10.26 -20.62 11.95
CA LEU A 41 -9.85 -19.25 11.62
C LEU A 41 -11.05 -18.48 11.01
N GLU A 42 -11.90 -17.91 11.85
CA GLU A 42 -12.97 -17.02 11.43
C GLU A 42 -12.31 -15.74 10.96
N ARG A 43 -12.62 -15.35 9.72
CA ARG A 43 -12.07 -14.13 9.13
C ARG A 43 -12.44 -12.94 10.01
N GLU A 44 -11.45 -12.13 10.38
CA GLU A 44 -11.71 -10.89 11.08
C GLU A 44 -12.59 -9.98 10.22
N HIS A 45 -13.65 -9.46 10.84
CA HIS A 45 -14.57 -8.52 10.23
C HIS A 45 -14.18 -7.10 10.62
N TRP A 46 -14.47 -6.14 9.74
CA TRP A 46 -14.27 -4.72 10.05
C TRP A 46 -15.11 -4.32 11.27
N ASN A 47 -14.50 -3.61 12.22
CA ASN A 47 -15.19 -3.12 13.42
C ASN A 47 -16.22 -2.05 13.06
N ASN A 48 -15.97 -1.26 12.02
CA ASN A 48 -16.87 -0.22 11.55
C ASN A 48 -16.94 -0.15 10.01
N LYS A 49 -18.12 0.15 9.46
CA LYS A 49 -18.32 0.43 8.03
C LYS A 49 -17.49 1.61 7.54
N MET A 50 -17.22 2.58 8.42
CA MET A 50 -16.37 3.73 8.08
C MET A 50 -14.92 3.33 7.81
N GLU A 51 -14.38 2.35 8.54
CA GLU A 51 -13.01 1.84 8.31
C GLU A 51 -12.91 1.24 6.91
N PHE A 52 -13.91 0.42 6.53
CA PHE A 52 -14.01 -0.13 5.17
C PHE A 52 -14.06 0.97 4.10
N VAL A 53 -14.94 1.96 4.25
CA VAL A 53 -15.07 3.06 3.27
C VAL A 53 -13.79 3.88 3.17
N LEU A 54 -13.13 4.15 4.30
CA LEU A 54 -11.87 4.89 4.32
C LEU A 54 -10.73 4.10 3.67
N SER A 55 -10.64 2.80 3.91
CA SER A 55 -9.66 1.93 3.24
C SER A 55 -9.86 1.94 1.72
N VAL A 56 -11.11 1.80 1.26
CA VAL A 56 -11.42 1.80 -0.17
C VAL A 56 -11.20 3.19 -0.80
N ALA A 57 -11.56 4.27 -0.09
CA ALA A 57 -11.27 5.62 -0.56
C ALA A 57 -9.75 5.88 -0.69
N GLY A 58 -8.96 5.37 0.26
CA GLY A 58 -7.49 5.44 0.20
C GLY A 58 -6.88 4.67 -0.97
N GLU A 59 -7.51 3.56 -1.39
CA GLU A 59 -7.09 2.81 -2.58
C GLU A 59 -7.44 3.54 -3.89
N ILE A 60 -8.63 4.16 -3.97
CA ILE A 60 -9.08 4.87 -5.17
C ILE A 60 -8.35 6.21 -5.36
N ILE A 61 -8.03 6.91 -4.27
CA ILE A 61 -7.39 8.23 -4.30
C ILE A 61 -5.86 8.06 -4.25
N GLY A 62 -5.22 8.00 -5.42
CA GLY A 62 -3.76 7.93 -5.54
C GLY A 62 -3.10 9.24 -6.00
N LEU A 63 -1.78 9.36 -5.79
CA LEU A 63 -0.93 10.45 -6.33
C LEU A 63 -1.09 10.61 -7.86
N GLY A 64 -1.30 9.51 -8.57
CA GLY A 64 -1.57 9.53 -10.00
C GLY A 64 -2.78 10.39 -10.37
N ASN A 65 -3.83 10.42 -9.54
CA ASN A 65 -5.00 11.25 -9.81
C ASN A 65 -4.69 12.76 -9.66
N VAL A 66 -3.68 13.14 -8.88
CA VAL A 66 -3.35 14.55 -8.63
C VAL A 66 -2.70 15.20 -9.85
N TRP A 67 -1.78 14.52 -10.54
CA TRP A 67 -1.08 15.09 -11.70
C TRP A 67 -1.60 14.57 -13.05
N ARG A 68 -2.05 13.31 -13.13
CA ARG A 68 -2.40 12.69 -14.42
C ARG A 68 -3.75 13.18 -14.90
N PHE A 69 -4.70 13.31 -13.98
CA PHE A 69 -6.04 13.76 -14.30
C PHE A 69 -6.06 15.19 -14.86
N PRO A 70 -5.43 16.20 -14.20
CA PRO A 70 -5.36 17.55 -14.77
C PRO A 70 -4.63 17.59 -16.11
N TYR A 71 -3.51 16.86 -16.24
CA TYR A 71 -2.76 16.77 -17.48
C TYR A 71 -3.61 16.23 -18.64
N LEU A 72 -4.37 15.16 -18.38
CA LEU A 72 -5.20 14.51 -19.39
C LEU A 72 -6.42 15.37 -19.76
N CYS A 73 -7.03 16.06 -18.79
CA CYS A 73 -8.09 17.03 -19.06
C CYS A 73 -7.57 18.16 -19.94
N TYR A 74 -6.42 18.75 -19.60
CA TYR A 74 -5.83 19.85 -20.36
C TYR A 74 -5.56 19.46 -21.83
N LYS A 75 -4.98 18.28 -22.05
CA LYS A 75 -4.65 17.81 -23.41
C LYS A 75 -5.88 17.46 -24.26
N ASN A 76 -6.98 17.01 -23.66
CA ASN A 76 -8.15 16.50 -24.37
C ASN A 76 -9.34 17.50 -24.42
N GLY A 77 -9.05 18.81 -24.45
CA GLY A 77 -10.08 19.84 -24.59
C GLY A 77 -10.70 20.30 -23.27
N GLY A 78 -9.96 20.20 -22.17
CA GLY A 78 -10.32 20.73 -20.85
C GLY A 78 -11.63 20.15 -20.31
N GLY A 79 -12.63 21.03 -20.12
CA GLY A 79 -13.93 20.68 -19.57
C GLY A 79 -14.74 19.68 -20.42
N ALA A 80 -14.51 19.60 -21.73
CA ALA A 80 -15.25 18.69 -22.60
C ALA A 80 -14.90 17.20 -22.35
N PHE A 81 -13.71 16.92 -21.81
CA PHE A 81 -13.25 15.57 -21.46
C PHE A 81 -14.09 14.92 -20.35
N PHE A 82 -14.80 15.70 -19.54
CA PHE A 82 -15.66 15.17 -18.48
C PHE A 82 -16.86 14.37 -19.02
N ILE A 83 -17.37 14.71 -20.21
CA ILE A 83 -18.53 14.03 -20.80
C ILE A 83 -18.24 12.54 -21.04
N PRO A 84 -17.22 12.16 -21.83
CA PRO A 84 -16.88 10.75 -22.00
C PRO A 84 -16.39 10.12 -20.68
N TYR A 85 -15.67 10.86 -19.84
CA TYR A 85 -15.19 10.35 -18.55
C TYR A 85 -16.32 9.89 -17.64
N LEU A 86 -17.38 10.71 -17.49
CA LEU A 86 -18.54 10.36 -16.68
C LEU A 86 -19.33 9.19 -17.28
N ILE A 87 -19.48 9.14 -18.61
CA ILE A 87 -20.13 8.01 -19.27
C ILE A 87 -19.39 6.72 -18.94
N PHE A 88 -18.07 6.65 -19.17
CA PHE A 88 -17.28 5.46 -18.83
C PHE A 88 -17.26 5.14 -17.33
N LEU A 89 -17.31 6.15 -16.47
CA LEU A 89 -17.41 5.96 -15.02
C LEU A 89 -18.72 5.24 -14.65
N PHE A 90 -19.86 5.69 -15.18
CA PHE A 90 -21.16 5.07 -14.87
C PHE A 90 -21.37 3.73 -15.59
N THR A 91 -20.91 3.58 -16.83
CA THR A 91 -21.14 2.35 -17.62
C THR A 91 -20.12 1.25 -17.33
N CYS A 92 -18.90 1.58 -16.92
CA CYS A 92 -17.83 0.61 -16.73
C CYS A 92 -17.20 0.71 -15.34
N GLY A 93 -16.87 1.91 -14.87
CA GLY A 93 -16.18 2.11 -13.59
C GLY A 93 -16.98 1.58 -12.39
N ILE A 94 -18.21 2.08 -12.21
CA ILE A 94 -19.08 1.69 -11.09
C ILE A 94 -19.46 0.21 -11.15
N PRO A 95 -19.87 -0.36 -12.31
CA PRO A 95 -20.19 -1.78 -12.40
C PRO A 95 -19.00 -2.69 -12.07
N VAL A 96 -17.78 -2.37 -12.54
CA VAL A 96 -16.58 -3.17 -12.25
C VAL A 96 -16.19 -3.07 -10.78
N PHE A 97 -16.23 -1.86 -10.20
CA PHE A 97 -15.95 -1.67 -8.78
C PHE A 97 -16.95 -2.40 -7.88
N PHE A 98 -18.23 -2.37 -8.24
CA PHE A 98 -19.26 -3.11 -7.53
C PHE A 98 -19.07 -4.63 -7.66
N LEU A 99 -18.75 -5.12 -8.86
CA LEU A 99 -18.44 -6.53 -9.11
C LEU A 99 -17.27 -7.00 -8.24
N GLU A 100 -16.16 -6.26 -8.23
CA GLU A 100 -14.96 -6.59 -7.46
C GLU A 100 -15.27 -6.66 -5.96
N THR A 101 -15.98 -5.63 -5.46
CA THR A 101 -16.37 -5.55 -4.04
C THR A 101 -17.31 -6.69 -3.65
N ALA A 102 -18.33 -6.95 -4.47
CA ALA A 102 -19.28 -8.03 -4.24
C ALA A 102 -18.60 -9.41 -4.29
N LEU A 103 -17.65 -9.61 -5.20
CA LEU A 103 -16.88 -10.84 -5.31
C LEU A 103 -15.98 -11.06 -4.09
N GLY A 104 -15.32 -10.01 -3.61
CA GLY A 104 -14.50 -10.06 -2.40
C GLY A 104 -15.33 -10.39 -1.15
N GLN A 105 -16.52 -9.80 -1.03
CA GLN A 105 -17.45 -10.08 0.08
C GLN A 105 -18.12 -11.46 -0.04
N TYR A 106 -18.37 -11.95 -1.25
CA TYR A 106 -18.97 -13.28 -1.47
C TYR A 106 -17.99 -14.41 -1.19
N THR A 107 -16.76 -14.29 -1.68
CA THR A 107 -15.74 -15.35 -1.54
C THR A 107 -15.13 -15.37 -0.14
N ASN A 108 -15.13 -14.23 0.57
CA ASN A 108 -14.53 -14.05 1.90
C ASN A 108 -13.09 -14.55 1.99
N GLN A 109 -12.37 -14.60 0.87
CA GLN A 109 -11.01 -15.12 0.74
C GLN A 109 -10.12 -14.11 0.04
N GLY A 110 -8.79 -14.27 0.11
CA GLY A 110 -7.85 -13.42 -0.63
C GLY A 110 -7.95 -13.64 -2.14
N GLY A 111 -7.46 -12.69 -2.96
CA GLY A 111 -7.64 -12.72 -4.42
C GLY A 111 -7.20 -14.02 -5.09
N ILE A 112 -6.08 -14.62 -4.67
CA ILE A 112 -5.59 -15.90 -5.21
C ILE A 112 -6.56 -17.05 -4.89
N THR A 113 -6.95 -17.19 -3.62
CA THR A 113 -7.83 -18.27 -3.17
C THR A 113 -9.28 -18.07 -3.66
N ALA A 114 -9.71 -16.83 -3.83
CA ALA A 114 -11.02 -16.48 -4.41
C ALA A 114 -11.17 -17.04 -5.83
N TRP A 115 -10.16 -16.85 -6.70
CA TRP A 115 -10.16 -17.41 -8.05
C TRP A 115 -10.19 -18.94 -8.05
N ARG A 116 -9.45 -19.57 -7.12
CA ARG A 116 -9.45 -21.03 -6.96
C ARG A 116 -10.82 -21.61 -6.58
N ARG A 117 -11.60 -20.88 -5.77
CA ARG A 117 -12.96 -21.28 -5.34
C ARG A 117 -14.01 -21.10 -6.42
N ILE A 118 -13.87 -20.07 -7.27
CA ILE A 118 -14.79 -19.80 -8.37
C ILE A 118 -14.51 -20.76 -9.54
N CYS A 119 -13.27 -20.76 -10.03
CA CYS A 119 -12.84 -21.51 -11.20
C CYS A 119 -11.33 -21.77 -11.11
N PRO A 120 -10.87 -22.98 -10.75
CA PRO A 120 -9.45 -23.28 -10.56
C PRO A 120 -8.60 -23.09 -11.83
N ILE A 121 -9.21 -23.11 -13.02
CA ILE A 121 -8.51 -22.80 -14.29
C ILE A 121 -8.02 -21.34 -14.37
N PHE A 122 -8.66 -20.43 -13.63
CA PHE A 122 -8.31 -19.01 -13.59
C PHE A 122 -7.43 -18.63 -12.39
N GLU A 123 -6.86 -19.61 -11.68
CA GLU A 123 -5.94 -19.37 -10.57
C GLU A 123 -4.74 -18.49 -10.96
N GLY A 124 -4.28 -18.57 -12.22
CA GLY A 124 -3.23 -17.71 -12.76
C GLY A 124 -3.56 -16.21 -12.75
N ILE A 125 -4.84 -15.82 -12.79
CA ILE A 125 -5.27 -14.42 -12.73
C ILE A 125 -4.95 -13.83 -11.35
N GLY A 126 -5.18 -14.61 -10.28
CA GLY A 126 -4.87 -14.19 -8.91
C GLY A 126 -3.37 -14.01 -8.66
N TYR A 127 -2.53 -14.89 -9.22
CA TYR A 127 -1.08 -14.74 -9.13
C TYR A 127 -0.57 -13.55 -9.95
N ALA A 128 -1.10 -13.36 -11.16
CA ALA A 128 -0.75 -12.23 -12.00
C ALA A 128 -1.13 -10.89 -11.36
N SER A 129 -2.34 -10.78 -10.79
CA SER A 129 -2.78 -9.57 -10.10
C SER A 129 -1.91 -9.27 -8.88
N GLN A 130 -1.59 -10.28 -8.06
CA GLN A 130 -0.71 -10.11 -6.90
C GLN A 130 0.70 -9.63 -7.31
N MET A 131 1.26 -10.16 -8.40
CA MET A 131 2.54 -9.72 -8.93
C MET A 131 2.50 -8.27 -9.38
N ILE A 132 1.46 -7.87 -10.14
CA ILE A 132 1.28 -6.49 -10.61
C ILE A 132 1.18 -5.52 -9.44
N VAL A 133 0.35 -5.84 -8.43
CA VAL A 133 0.18 -5.00 -7.24
C VAL A 133 1.49 -4.86 -6.47
N SER A 134 2.27 -5.94 -6.35
CA SER A 134 3.57 -5.93 -5.67
C SER A 134 4.58 -5.03 -6.40
N LEU A 135 4.64 -5.11 -7.73
CA LEU A 135 5.52 -4.26 -8.55
C LEU A 135 5.12 -2.78 -8.45
N LEU A 136 3.81 -2.49 -8.49
CA LEU A 136 3.30 -1.13 -8.29
C LEU A 136 3.67 -0.61 -6.91
N ASN A 137 3.50 -1.42 -5.86
CA ASN A 137 3.82 -1.02 -4.49
C ASN A 137 5.29 -0.61 -4.34
N VAL A 138 6.24 -1.40 -4.87
CA VAL A 138 7.68 -1.07 -4.83
C VAL A 138 7.94 0.26 -5.54
N TYR A 139 7.38 0.46 -6.73
CA TYR A 139 7.51 1.72 -7.47
C TYR A 139 6.94 2.91 -6.69
N TYR A 140 5.74 2.77 -6.10
CA TYR A 140 5.09 3.83 -5.35
C TYR A 140 5.83 4.19 -4.06
N ILE A 141 6.42 3.22 -3.35
CA ILE A 141 7.22 3.49 -2.15
C ILE A 141 8.42 4.38 -2.47
N VAL A 142 9.09 4.17 -3.61
CA VAL A 142 10.22 5.02 -4.03
C VAL A 142 9.76 6.46 -4.27
N VAL A 143 8.63 6.66 -4.95
CA VAL A 143 8.06 8.00 -5.19
C VAL A 143 7.67 8.67 -3.87
N LEU A 144 7.06 7.92 -2.94
CA LEU A 144 6.74 8.43 -1.60
C LEU A 144 8.00 8.80 -0.81
N ALA A 145 9.07 8.01 -0.92
CA ALA A 145 10.34 8.32 -0.27
C ALA A 145 10.94 9.64 -0.81
N TRP A 146 10.86 9.88 -2.12
CA TRP A 146 11.24 11.18 -2.69
C TRP A 146 10.34 12.29 -2.18
N ALA A 147 9.01 12.11 -2.15
CA ALA A 147 8.09 13.12 -1.63
C ALA A 147 8.38 13.48 -0.17
N LEU A 148 8.68 12.49 0.69
CA LEU A 148 9.08 12.72 2.07
C LEU A 148 10.42 13.43 2.18
N PHE A 149 11.41 13.06 1.34
CA PHE A 149 12.68 13.76 1.27
C PHE A 149 12.49 15.25 0.95
N TYR A 150 11.73 15.57 -0.12
CA TYR A 150 11.41 16.95 -0.48
C TYR A 150 10.57 17.67 0.58
N LEU A 151 9.68 16.97 1.27
CA LEU A 151 8.91 17.52 2.39
C LEU A 151 9.83 17.96 3.54
N PHE A 152 10.76 17.09 3.96
CA PHE A 152 11.71 17.43 5.02
C PHE A 152 12.69 18.53 4.59
N SER A 153 13.16 18.49 3.34
CA SER A 153 13.97 19.56 2.75
C SER A 153 13.23 20.88 2.58
N SER A 154 11.89 20.92 2.66
CA SER A 154 11.11 22.16 2.60
C SER A 154 10.99 22.87 3.95
N PHE A 155 11.42 22.26 5.07
CA PHE A 155 11.42 22.93 6.37
C PHE A 155 12.59 23.90 6.58
N THR A 156 13.43 24.12 5.56
CA THR A 156 14.49 25.14 5.54
C THR A 156 13.96 26.48 5.05
N THR A 157 14.52 27.59 5.55
CA THR A 157 14.12 28.96 5.16
C THR A 157 14.41 29.25 3.69
N ASP A 158 15.57 28.82 3.22
CA ASP A 158 15.95 28.86 1.81
C ASP A 158 15.71 27.47 1.21
N LEU A 159 14.89 27.40 0.17
CA LEU A 159 14.56 26.13 -0.49
C LEU A 159 15.73 25.75 -1.41
N PRO A 160 16.24 24.51 -1.33
CA PRO A 160 17.44 24.12 -2.06
C PRO A 160 17.25 24.13 -3.59
N TRP A 161 16.02 23.98 -4.09
CA TRP A 161 15.69 24.10 -5.52
C TRP A 161 15.32 25.52 -5.97
N GLY A 162 15.38 26.51 -5.07
CA GLY A 162 15.13 27.91 -5.40
C GLY A 162 16.36 28.68 -5.89
N SER A 163 17.57 28.17 -5.63
CA SER A 163 18.82 28.83 -5.99
C SER A 163 19.80 27.92 -6.75
N CYS A 164 20.58 28.55 -7.62
CA CYS A 164 21.59 27.90 -8.45
C CYS A 164 22.95 27.76 -7.73
N SER A 165 23.08 28.21 -6.48
CA SER A 165 24.32 28.21 -5.69
C SER A 165 24.62 26.88 -4.98
N HIS A 166 24.46 25.75 -5.67
CA HIS A 166 24.69 24.41 -5.10
C HIS A 166 25.64 23.59 -5.96
N GLU A 167 26.35 22.63 -5.35
CA GLU A 167 27.36 21.80 -6.02
C GLU A 167 26.81 20.91 -7.15
N TRP A 168 25.51 20.61 -7.12
CA TRP A 168 24.82 19.81 -8.14
C TRP A 168 24.30 20.63 -9.32
N ASN A 169 24.46 21.97 -9.30
CA ASN A 169 24.03 22.85 -10.39
C ASN A 169 25.10 22.97 -11.47
N THR A 170 24.65 23.17 -12.70
CA THR A 170 25.50 23.38 -13.89
C THR A 170 25.45 24.84 -14.35
N GLU A 171 26.34 25.24 -15.26
CA GLU A 171 26.40 26.59 -15.83
C GLU A 171 25.10 27.03 -16.53
N ASN A 172 24.22 26.08 -16.86
CA ASN A 172 22.91 26.33 -17.48
C ASN A 172 21.79 26.65 -16.47
N CYS A 173 22.09 26.71 -15.17
CA CYS A 173 21.09 26.99 -14.14
C CYS A 173 20.69 28.48 -14.15
N VAL A 174 19.38 28.77 -14.24
CA VAL A 174 18.83 30.13 -14.27
C VAL A 174 17.92 30.35 -13.05
N GLU A 175 18.22 31.37 -12.26
CA GLU A 175 17.37 31.78 -11.13
C GLU A 175 16.26 32.73 -11.61
N PHE A 176 15.02 32.25 -11.70
CA PHE A 176 13.88 33.05 -12.15
C PHE A 176 13.54 34.22 -11.20
N GLN A 177 13.84 34.08 -9.91
CA GLN A 177 13.45 35.05 -8.89
C GLN A 177 14.38 36.29 -8.85
N LYS A 178 15.61 36.19 -9.39
CA LYS A 178 16.55 37.32 -9.55
C LYS A 178 16.43 38.04 -10.89
N ALA A 179 15.65 37.52 -11.83
CA ALA A 179 15.52 38.11 -13.17
C ALA A 179 14.82 39.49 -13.19
N ASN A 180 14.26 39.94 -12.07
CA ASN A 180 13.63 41.26 -11.97
C ASN A 180 14.60 42.42 -11.69
N ASP A 181 15.87 42.19 -11.36
CA ASP A 181 16.80 43.29 -11.03
C ASP A 181 17.94 43.50 -12.03
N SER A 182 18.14 42.64 -13.03
CA SER A 182 19.24 42.86 -13.98
C SER A 182 19.22 41.99 -15.24
N MET A 183 18.20 42.06 -16.11
CA MET A 183 18.34 41.49 -17.46
C MET A 183 17.68 42.34 -18.55
N ASN A 184 18.48 43.24 -19.14
CA ASN A 184 18.48 43.50 -20.58
C ASN A 184 18.89 42.21 -21.31
N VAL A 185 18.03 41.19 -21.30
CA VAL A 185 18.18 40.03 -22.17
C VAL A 185 17.32 40.26 -23.38
N THR A 186 17.99 40.54 -24.49
CA THR A 186 17.41 40.54 -25.82
C THR A 186 16.81 39.16 -26.05
N SER A 187 15.48 39.08 -26.01
CA SER A 187 14.71 37.88 -26.28
C SER A 187 14.74 37.61 -27.79
N GLU A 188 15.76 36.89 -28.26
CA GLU A 188 15.66 36.26 -29.57
C GLU A 188 14.81 34.99 -29.46
N ASN A 189 13.54 35.15 -29.84
CA ASN A 189 12.60 34.13 -30.32
C ASN A 189 12.41 32.86 -29.46
N ALA A 190 11.47 32.93 -28.51
CA ALA A 190 10.65 31.78 -28.14
C ALA A 190 9.46 31.70 -29.13
N THR A 191 9.52 30.76 -30.07
CA THR A 191 8.35 30.45 -30.94
C THR A 191 7.46 29.46 -30.22
N SER A 192 6.14 29.72 -30.28
CA SER A 192 5.02 28.99 -29.67
C SER A 192 5.01 27.48 -29.85
#